data_AF-A0A7W1YSR9-F1
#
_entry.id   AF-A0A7W1YSR9-F1
#
_cell.length_a   1.000
_cell.length_b   1.000
_cell.length_c   1.000
_cell.angle_alpha   90.00
_cell.angle_beta   90.00
_cell.angle_gamma   90.00
#
_symmetry.space_group_name_H-M   'P 1'
#
loop_
_entity.id
_entity.type
_entity.pdbx_description
1 polymer ?
#
loop_
_entity_poly.entity_id
_entity_poly.type
_entity_poly.pdbx_seq_one_letter_code
_entity_poly.pdbx_strand_id
1 'polypeptide(L)'
;ARRRQRGDLTRSLLFGGIGLGVAGVLFAGSFWLTWQLTSYAELGDYLLRLGLSWLFLTFLSFLAFSGVVTSLSTFFLSEDMRLLLVAPVASRRLFHARMVRTVLQASWMVVIFIVPVLAGIGAAKCAGPGYYLTSIATIAPFAVIPVVLGAAVTLMLVNVFPARRARDVLMLMGLLFAAALVVLLRFVKPERLLKVESLPDISAFFATLQSPITPMLPSFWAGEALFAGLMGGVNLLHLGALWTTAAGLIVLVRMAYGRWFFAGFSKAQEARKARFTKLTIVEAIVRALPMSAVRRHLLLKDLKVFLRDVSQWSQLLLLVALVVVYLYNFRVLDLDRVPYMSGVIKNVYGFLNLAMAGFVMATVAVRFVFPGVSSEGAAFWIIRTSPVTLRDFLWSKFWTGLLPLLILAEVLTIAGNRFLGVDGFLQVVTAVAVVFISFALVGLATALGARYPRFAAENINQVAGSYGGVAFMISAVLYITAMIALLGYSSSIYLWAQARGRALTDAQTMRVAIGFGAAALMSVAIFVLSMRSGVKALESMDQTPV
;
A
#
# COMPACT_ATOMS: atom_id res chain seq x y z
N ALA A 1 5.48 1.34 -29.82
CA ALA A 1 6.30 0.25 -29.25
C ALA A 1 7.08 0.78 -28.04
N ARG A 2 6.76 0.35 -26.81
CA ARG A 2 7.52 0.79 -25.61
C ARG A 2 8.90 0.12 -25.65
N ARG A 3 9.97 0.91 -25.78
CA ARG A 3 11.36 0.42 -25.70
C ARG A 3 11.54 -0.34 -24.39
N ARG A 4 11.82 -1.65 -24.45
CA ARG A 4 12.21 -2.46 -23.28
C ARG A 4 13.41 -1.79 -22.63
N GLN A 5 13.28 -1.43 -21.35
CA GLN A 5 14.35 -0.74 -20.62
C GLN A 5 15.35 -1.77 -20.06
N ARG A 6 16.61 -1.36 -19.89
CA ARG A 6 17.60 -2.14 -19.12
C ARG A 6 17.04 -2.35 -17.70
N GLY A 7 16.80 -3.61 -17.31
CA GLY A 7 16.26 -3.98 -16.00
C GLY A 7 14.78 -4.41 -15.97
N ASP A 8 14.05 -4.36 -17.08
CA ASP A 8 12.67 -4.88 -17.12
C ASP A 8 12.63 -6.41 -16.93
N LEU A 9 13.68 -7.11 -17.36
CA LEU A 9 13.76 -8.57 -17.27
C LEU A 9 14.08 -9.05 -15.85
N THR A 10 15.00 -8.37 -15.15
CA THR A 10 15.25 -8.64 -13.72
C THR A 10 14.03 -8.28 -12.87
N ARG A 11 13.36 -7.18 -13.20
CA ARG A 11 12.08 -6.82 -12.59
C ARG A 11 11.01 -7.90 -12.79
N SER A 12 10.80 -8.35 -14.03
CA SER A 12 9.79 -9.38 -14.31
C SER A 12 10.12 -10.71 -13.64
N LEU A 13 11.41 -11.09 -13.57
CA LEU A 13 11.84 -12.29 -12.88
C LEU A 13 11.63 -12.20 -11.36
N LEU A 14 11.98 -11.08 -10.74
CA LEU A 14 11.78 -10.88 -9.30
C LEU A 14 10.29 -10.87 -8.93
N PHE A 15 9.48 -10.07 -9.62
CA PHE A 15 8.03 -10.02 -9.35
C PHE A 15 7.32 -11.32 -9.74
N GLY A 16 7.75 -11.97 -10.82
CA GLY A 16 7.26 -13.29 -11.23
C GLY A 16 7.60 -14.37 -10.19
N GLY A 17 8.83 -14.38 -9.68
CA GLY A 17 9.27 -15.29 -8.62
C GLY A 17 8.50 -15.09 -7.31
N ILE A 18 8.30 -13.83 -6.87
CA ILE A 18 7.47 -13.52 -5.71
C ILE A 18 6.02 -13.99 -5.95
N GLY A 19 5.46 -13.73 -7.14
CA GLY A 19 4.12 -14.15 -7.50
C GLY A 19 3.93 -15.67 -7.45
N LEU A 20 4.87 -16.42 -8.02
CA LEU A 20 4.89 -17.89 -7.96
C LEU A 20 5.05 -18.41 -6.53
N GLY A 21 5.93 -17.78 -5.73
CA GLY A 21 6.11 -18.12 -4.33
C GLY A 21 4.82 -17.93 -3.51
N VAL A 22 4.15 -16.78 -3.67
CA VAL A 22 2.86 -16.51 -3.02
C VAL A 22 1.80 -17.51 -3.48
N ALA A 23 1.70 -17.80 -4.78
CA ALA A 23 0.77 -18.79 -5.30
C ALA A 23 1.03 -20.20 -4.72
N GLY A 24 2.31 -20.60 -4.60
CA GLY A 24 2.72 -21.86 -3.99
C GLY A 24 2.35 -21.94 -2.51
N VAL A 25 2.56 -20.86 -1.75
CA VAL A 25 2.16 -20.80 -0.32
C VAL A 25 0.64 -20.86 -0.15
N LEU A 26 -0.12 -20.15 -0.99
CA LEU A 26 -1.58 -20.20 -0.96
C LEU A 26 -2.11 -21.59 -1.32
N PHE A 27 -1.54 -22.23 -2.34
CA PHE A 27 -1.86 -23.60 -2.72
C PHE A 27 -1.54 -24.57 -1.57
N ALA A 28 -0.33 -24.53 -1.04
CA ALA A 28 0.09 -25.42 0.04
C ALA A 28 -0.74 -25.20 1.32
N GLY A 29 -1.03 -23.95 1.67
CA GLY A 29 -1.85 -23.62 2.84
C GLY A 29 -3.30 -24.07 2.70
N SER A 30 -3.91 -23.86 1.53
CA SER A 30 -5.28 -24.32 1.27
C SER A 30 -5.38 -25.84 1.17
N PHE A 31 -4.39 -26.49 0.56
CA PHE A 31 -4.27 -27.95 0.53
C PHE A 31 -4.13 -28.52 1.95
N TRP A 32 -3.19 -28.01 2.73
CA TRP A 32 -2.94 -28.44 4.11
C TRP A 32 -4.18 -28.25 4.99
N LEU A 33 -4.83 -27.08 4.92
CA LEU A 33 -6.05 -26.82 5.68
C LEU A 33 -7.17 -27.79 5.31
N THR A 34 -7.39 -28.02 4.01
CA THR A 34 -8.44 -28.92 3.52
C THR A 34 -8.14 -30.37 3.91
N TRP A 35 -6.87 -30.79 3.85
CA TRP A 35 -6.41 -32.10 4.29
C TRP A 35 -6.58 -32.31 5.81
N GLN A 36 -6.33 -31.28 6.61
CA GLN A 36 -6.63 -31.34 8.05
C GLN A 36 -8.14 -31.44 8.28
N LEU A 37 -8.95 -30.66 7.55
CA LEU A 37 -10.41 -30.72 7.66
C LEU A 37 -10.97 -32.08 7.26
N THR A 38 -10.37 -32.81 6.32
CA THR A 38 -10.81 -34.18 6.00
C THR A 38 -10.67 -35.18 7.15
N SER A 39 -9.82 -34.91 8.14
CA SER A 39 -9.68 -35.76 9.33
C SER A 39 -10.84 -35.61 10.32
N TYR A 40 -11.58 -34.50 10.25
CA TYR A 40 -12.76 -34.25 11.06
C TYR A 40 -13.98 -34.52 10.19
N ALA A 41 -14.76 -35.58 10.49
CA ALA A 41 -15.85 -36.13 9.67
C ALA A 41 -16.87 -35.10 9.08
N GLU A 42 -18.14 -35.10 9.49
CA GLU A 42 -19.15 -34.18 8.93
C GLU A 42 -18.83 -32.69 9.23
N LEU A 43 -18.05 -32.46 10.29
CA LEU A 43 -17.60 -31.13 10.70
C LEU A 43 -16.64 -30.49 9.68
N GLY A 44 -15.78 -31.28 9.03
CA GLY A 44 -14.80 -30.78 8.07
C GLY A 44 -15.47 -30.19 6.82
N ASP A 45 -16.51 -30.84 6.32
CA ASP A 45 -17.26 -30.41 5.14
C ASP A 45 -18.09 -29.16 5.42
N TYR A 46 -18.69 -29.06 6.60
CA TYR A 46 -19.39 -27.85 7.03
C TYR A 46 -18.43 -26.65 7.13
N LEU A 47 -17.25 -26.85 7.74
CA LEU A 47 -16.23 -25.81 7.85
C LEU A 47 -15.67 -25.39 6.50
N LEU A 48 -15.51 -26.33 5.55
CA LEU A 48 -15.05 -26.03 4.20
C LEU A 48 -16.09 -25.19 3.43
N ARG A 49 -17.37 -25.56 3.52
CA ARG A 49 -18.49 -24.79 2.93
C ARG A 49 -18.57 -23.38 3.51
N LEU A 50 -18.45 -23.24 4.83
CA LEU A 50 -18.42 -21.95 5.50
C LEU A 50 -17.19 -21.12 5.08
N GLY A 51 -16.01 -21.74 5.06
CA GLY A 51 -14.76 -21.11 4.63
C GLY A 51 -14.82 -20.57 3.20
N LEU A 52 -15.39 -21.34 2.27
CA LEU A 52 -15.64 -20.87 0.90
C LEU A 52 -16.55 -19.64 0.88
N SER A 53 -17.68 -19.68 1.61
CA SER A 53 -18.63 -18.56 1.65
C SER A 53 -17.99 -17.27 2.19
N TRP A 54 -17.17 -17.37 3.25
CA TRP A 54 -16.42 -16.23 3.81
C TRP A 54 -15.35 -15.73 2.84
N LEU A 55 -14.63 -16.64 2.18
CA LEU A 55 -13.66 -16.30 1.15
C LEU A 55 -14.33 -15.52 0.00
N PHE A 56 -15.46 -15.98 -0.52
CA PHE A 56 -16.20 -15.22 -1.53
C PHE A 56 -16.77 -13.92 -1.00
N LEU A 57 -17.22 -13.85 0.25
CA LEU A 57 -17.73 -12.60 0.83
C LEU A 57 -16.64 -11.53 0.92
N THR A 58 -15.43 -11.92 1.33
CA THR A 58 -14.27 -11.00 1.36
C THR A 58 -13.91 -10.52 -0.04
N PHE A 59 -13.88 -11.43 -1.03
CA PHE A 59 -13.62 -11.05 -2.42
C PHE A 59 -14.73 -10.19 -3.03
N LEU A 60 -15.99 -10.43 -2.68
CA LEU A 60 -17.12 -9.60 -3.12
C LEU A 60 -16.93 -8.15 -2.65
N SER A 61 -16.55 -7.97 -1.39
CA SER A 61 -16.28 -6.65 -0.81
C SER A 61 -15.09 -5.96 -1.48
N PHE A 62 -13.97 -6.67 -1.66
CA PHE A 62 -12.78 -6.12 -2.33
C PHE A 62 -13.05 -5.78 -3.80
N LEU A 63 -13.75 -6.64 -4.54
CA LEU A 63 -14.10 -6.40 -5.93
C LEU A 63 -15.09 -5.24 -6.08
N ALA A 64 -16.04 -5.07 -5.16
CA ALA A 64 -16.98 -3.96 -5.20
C ALA A 64 -16.22 -2.64 -5.03
N PHE A 65 -15.36 -2.55 -4.02
CA PHE A 65 -14.53 -1.36 -3.79
C PHE A 65 -13.55 -1.09 -4.96
N SER A 66 -12.84 -2.13 -5.41
CA SER A 66 -11.93 -2.05 -6.56
C SER A 66 -12.66 -1.64 -7.84
N GLY A 67 -13.88 -2.18 -8.06
CA GLY A 67 -14.73 -1.86 -9.20
C GLY A 67 -15.17 -0.40 -9.20
N VAL A 68 -15.52 0.16 -8.04
CA VAL A 68 -15.82 1.59 -7.90
C VAL A 68 -14.59 2.44 -8.25
N VAL A 69 -13.42 2.17 -7.68
CA VAL A 69 -12.20 2.95 -7.96
C VAL A 69 -11.78 2.83 -9.43
N THR A 70 -11.78 1.62 -9.96
CA THR A 70 -11.33 1.33 -11.33
C THR A 70 -12.29 1.95 -12.35
N SER A 71 -13.61 1.81 -12.16
CA SER A 71 -14.62 2.36 -13.08
C SER A 71 -14.53 3.89 -13.19
N LEU A 72 -14.26 4.59 -12.09
CA LEU A 72 -14.02 6.04 -12.14
C LEU A 72 -12.81 6.40 -13.02
N SER A 73 -11.72 5.63 -12.88
CA SER A 73 -10.49 5.85 -13.64
C SER A 73 -10.65 5.54 -15.13
N THR A 74 -11.38 4.47 -15.47
CA THR A 74 -11.53 3.99 -16.85
C THR A 74 -12.59 4.75 -17.63
N PHE A 75 -13.73 5.08 -17.03
CA PHE A 75 -14.86 5.72 -17.71
C PHE A 75 -14.82 7.25 -17.74
N PHE A 76 -14.23 7.91 -16.73
CA PHE A 76 -14.33 9.38 -16.60
C PHE A 76 -12.99 10.11 -16.61
N LEU A 77 -11.94 9.53 -16.04
CA LEU A 77 -10.64 10.20 -15.87
C LEU A 77 -9.60 9.85 -16.94
N SER A 78 -9.86 8.87 -17.80
CA SER A 78 -8.90 8.45 -18.82
C SER A 78 -8.79 9.48 -19.94
N GLU A 79 -7.55 9.83 -20.31
CA GLU A 79 -7.28 10.88 -21.31
C GLU A 79 -7.81 10.52 -22.70
N ASP A 80 -7.83 9.23 -23.01
CA ASP A 80 -8.35 8.68 -24.26
C ASP A 80 -9.87 8.87 -24.43
N MET A 81 -10.62 9.15 -23.36
CA MET A 81 -12.06 9.45 -23.45
C MET A 81 -12.36 10.74 -24.19
N ARG A 82 -11.47 11.74 -24.11
CA ARG A 82 -11.66 12.99 -24.86
C ARG A 82 -11.65 12.75 -26.37
N LEU A 83 -10.78 11.86 -26.83
CA LEU A 83 -10.67 11.49 -28.24
C LEU A 83 -11.81 10.53 -28.66
N LEU A 84 -12.10 9.54 -27.82
CA LEU A 84 -13.10 8.49 -28.12
C LEU A 84 -14.55 9.00 -28.11
N LEU A 85 -14.85 10.08 -27.39
CA LEU A 85 -16.18 10.71 -27.41
C LEU A 85 -16.43 11.56 -28.65
N VAL A 86 -15.38 12.03 -29.31
CA VAL A 86 -15.47 12.78 -30.57
C VAL A 86 -15.46 11.84 -31.78
N ALA A 87 -14.86 10.65 -31.63
CA ALA A 87 -14.84 9.63 -32.68
C ALA A 87 -16.26 9.10 -32.98
N PRO A 88 -16.56 8.70 -34.23
CA PRO A 88 -17.86 8.15 -34.64
C PRO A 88 -18.05 6.70 -34.16
N VAL A 89 -17.90 6.46 -32.85
CA VAL A 89 -18.06 5.15 -32.22
C VAL A 89 -19.37 5.11 -31.45
N ALA A 90 -20.19 4.09 -31.71
CA ALA A 90 -21.46 3.92 -31.01
C ALA A 90 -21.23 3.80 -29.48
N SER A 91 -22.00 4.54 -28.68
CA SER A 91 -21.87 4.56 -27.20
C SER A 91 -22.01 3.18 -26.56
N ARG A 92 -22.76 2.26 -27.21
CA ARG A 92 -22.90 0.86 -26.79
C ARG A 92 -21.57 0.11 -26.85
N ARG A 93 -20.81 0.26 -27.95
CA ARG A 93 -19.48 -0.37 -28.11
C ARG A 93 -18.49 0.23 -27.12
N LEU A 94 -18.55 1.54 -26.92
CA LEU A 94 -17.72 2.23 -25.94
C LEU A 94 -17.96 1.70 -24.52
N PHE A 95 -19.23 1.56 -24.12
CA PHE A 95 -19.61 0.99 -22.83
C PHE A 95 -19.04 -0.42 -22.64
N HIS A 96 -19.29 -1.35 -23.58
CA HIS A 96 -18.82 -2.73 -23.44
C HIS A 96 -17.28 -2.82 -23.43
N ALA A 97 -16.59 -2.06 -24.27
CA ALA A 97 -15.12 -2.03 -24.28
C ALA A 97 -14.55 -1.52 -22.95
N ARG A 98 -15.12 -0.46 -22.39
CA ARG A 98 -14.71 0.08 -21.08
C ARG A 98 -15.10 -0.84 -19.94
N MET A 99 -16.25 -1.51 -20.03
CA MET A 99 -16.70 -2.43 -19.01
C MET A 99 -15.80 -3.67 -18.93
N VAL A 100 -15.46 -4.28 -20.07
CA VAL A 100 -14.50 -5.39 -20.12
C VAL A 100 -13.14 -4.98 -19.57
N ARG A 101 -12.62 -3.81 -19.97
CA ARG A 101 -11.36 -3.27 -19.43
C ARG A 101 -11.43 -3.08 -17.91
N THR A 102 -12.55 -2.57 -17.41
CA THR A 102 -12.76 -2.33 -15.97
C THR A 102 -12.86 -3.64 -15.21
N VAL A 103 -13.59 -4.64 -15.71
CA VAL A 103 -13.68 -5.98 -15.10
C VAL A 103 -12.29 -6.60 -15.01
N LEU A 104 -11.54 -6.64 -16.11
CA LEU A 104 -10.20 -7.21 -16.13
C LEU A 104 -9.24 -6.47 -15.18
N GLN A 105 -9.28 -5.13 -15.16
CA GLN A 105 -8.42 -4.33 -14.29
C GLN A 105 -8.80 -4.39 -12.80
N ALA A 106 -10.08 -4.58 -12.49
CA ALA A 106 -10.53 -4.69 -11.10
C ALA A 106 -10.36 -6.10 -10.54
N SER A 107 -10.50 -7.14 -11.36
CA SER A 107 -10.56 -8.53 -10.91
C SER A 107 -9.25 -9.32 -11.02
N TRP A 108 -8.25 -8.85 -11.79
CA TRP A 108 -7.03 -9.64 -12.03
C TRP A 108 -6.34 -10.12 -10.75
N MET A 109 -6.25 -9.27 -9.72
CA MET A 109 -5.63 -9.67 -8.44
C MET A 109 -6.43 -10.78 -7.79
N VAL A 110 -7.75 -10.62 -7.69
CA VAL A 110 -8.62 -11.60 -7.04
C VAL A 110 -8.58 -12.94 -7.78
N VAL A 111 -8.56 -12.92 -9.11
CA VAL A 111 -8.42 -14.14 -9.92
C VAL A 111 -7.09 -14.85 -9.63
N ILE A 112 -5.98 -14.10 -9.57
CA ILE A 112 -4.67 -14.67 -9.24
C ILE A 112 -4.63 -15.27 -7.83
N PHE A 113 -5.35 -14.67 -6.86
CA PHE A 113 -5.42 -15.17 -5.49
C PHE A 113 -6.34 -16.40 -5.33
N ILE A 114 -7.51 -16.40 -5.99
CA ILE A 114 -8.52 -17.44 -5.81
C ILE A 114 -8.15 -18.75 -6.53
N VAL A 115 -7.50 -18.66 -7.69
CA VAL A 115 -7.11 -19.84 -8.49
C VAL A 115 -6.24 -20.84 -7.72
N PRO A 116 -5.10 -20.45 -7.09
CA PRO A 116 -4.28 -21.40 -6.33
C PRO A 116 -5.00 -21.95 -5.09
N VAL A 117 -5.88 -21.16 -4.48
CA VAL A 117 -6.68 -21.62 -3.33
C VAL A 117 -7.68 -22.70 -3.74
N LEU A 118 -8.47 -22.46 -4.81
CA LEU A 118 -9.41 -23.47 -5.30
C LEU A 118 -8.71 -24.70 -5.85
N ALA A 119 -7.54 -24.55 -6.47
CA ALA A 119 -6.72 -25.65 -6.92
C ALA A 119 -6.21 -26.50 -5.74
N GLY A 120 -5.77 -25.88 -4.64
CA GLY A 120 -5.37 -26.58 -3.42
C GLY A 120 -6.51 -27.36 -2.77
N ILE A 121 -7.71 -26.76 -2.70
CA ILE A 121 -8.92 -27.42 -2.19
C ILE A 121 -9.31 -28.61 -3.07
N GLY A 122 -9.32 -28.43 -4.39
CA GLY A 122 -9.65 -29.49 -5.35
C GLY A 122 -8.66 -30.65 -5.30
N ALA A 123 -7.36 -30.36 -5.18
CA ALA A 123 -6.33 -31.39 -5.05
C ALA A 123 -6.45 -32.17 -3.73
N ALA A 124 -6.76 -31.51 -2.62
CA ALA A 124 -6.90 -32.16 -1.31
C ALA A 124 -8.09 -33.13 -1.23
N LYS A 125 -9.20 -32.82 -1.91
CA LYS A 125 -10.40 -33.68 -1.96
C LYS A 125 -10.40 -34.65 -3.16
N CYS A 126 -9.30 -34.76 -3.90
CA CYS A 126 -9.20 -35.56 -5.12
C CYS A 126 -10.34 -35.28 -6.12
N ALA A 127 -10.71 -34.00 -6.27
CA ALA A 127 -11.85 -33.59 -7.07
C ALA A 127 -11.61 -33.87 -8.58
N GLY A 128 -12.65 -34.36 -9.26
CA GLY A 128 -12.59 -34.64 -10.70
C GLY A 128 -12.51 -33.37 -11.57
N PRO A 129 -12.27 -33.53 -12.89
CA PRO A 129 -12.16 -32.42 -13.84
C PRO A 129 -13.36 -31.46 -13.86
N GLY A 130 -14.56 -31.95 -13.54
CA GLY A 130 -15.78 -31.16 -13.45
C GLY A 130 -15.72 -30.04 -12.39
N TYR A 131 -14.98 -30.23 -11.31
CA TYR A 131 -14.78 -29.20 -10.28
C TYR A 131 -13.99 -27.99 -10.82
N TYR A 132 -12.95 -28.24 -11.62
CA TYR A 132 -12.15 -27.15 -12.21
C TYR A 132 -12.96 -26.36 -13.24
N LEU A 133 -13.82 -27.02 -14.02
CA LEU A 133 -14.72 -26.36 -14.96
C LEU A 133 -15.80 -25.53 -14.24
N THR A 134 -16.44 -26.08 -13.20
CA THR A 134 -17.41 -25.35 -12.38
C THR A 134 -16.76 -24.18 -11.64
N SER A 135 -15.49 -24.29 -11.26
CA SER A 135 -14.71 -23.19 -10.67
C SER A 135 -14.57 -22.01 -11.63
N ILE A 136 -14.17 -22.27 -12.88
CA ILE A 136 -14.06 -21.21 -13.91
C ILE A 136 -15.43 -20.59 -14.20
N ALA A 137 -16.47 -21.42 -14.34
CA ALA A 137 -17.84 -21.00 -14.60
C ALA A 137 -18.45 -20.18 -13.44
N THR A 138 -17.94 -20.33 -12.21
CA THR A 138 -18.36 -19.59 -11.02
C THR A 138 -17.59 -18.28 -10.87
N ILE A 139 -16.26 -18.29 -11.05
CA ILE A 139 -15.41 -17.10 -10.88
C ILE A 139 -15.77 -16.00 -11.88
N ALA A 140 -16.04 -16.35 -13.14
CA ALA A 140 -16.31 -15.38 -14.19
C ALA A 140 -17.52 -14.46 -13.89
N PRO A 141 -18.74 -14.97 -13.66
CA PRO A 141 -19.89 -14.13 -13.32
C PRO A 141 -19.74 -13.51 -11.93
N PHE A 142 -19.13 -14.21 -10.98
CA PHE A 142 -18.88 -13.69 -9.64
C PHE A 142 -18.01 -12.43 -9.66
N ALA A 143 -16.99 -12.37 -10.52
CA ALA A 143 -16.15 -11.17 -10.65
C ALA A 143 -16.88 -10.00 -11.31
N VAL A 144 -17.81 -10.28 -12.23
CA VAL A 144 -18.55 -9.27 -12.98
C VAL A 144 -19.55 -8.53 -12.09
N ILE A 145 -20.34 -9.25 -11.28
CA ILE A 145 -21.41 -8.68 -10.43
C ILE A 145 -20.94 -7.46 -9.59
N PRO A 146 -19.93 -7.57 -8.70
CA PRO A 146 -19.50 -6.48 -7.85
C PRO A 146 -18.85 -5.34 -8.65
N VAL A 147 -18.19 -5.63 -9.78
CA VAL A 147 -17.58 -4.59 -10.62
C VAL A 147 -18.65 -3.78 -11.37
N VAL A 148 -19.71 -4.44 -11.85
CA VAL A 148 -20.86 -3.77 -12.47
C VAL A 148 -21.59 -2.90 -11.44
N LEU A 149 -21.83 -3.42 -10.24
CA LEU A 149 -22.40 -2.63 -9.13
C LEU A 149 -21.50 -1.43 -8.81
N GLY A 150 -20.19 -1.62 -8.77
CA GLY A 150 -19.24 -0.53 -8.57
C GLY A 150 -19.30 0.53 -9.67
N ALA A 151 -19.47 0.12 -10.93
CA ALA A 151 -19.67 1.04 -12.06
C ALA A 151 -21.02 1.79 -11.98
N ALA A 152 -22.07 1.16 -11.47
CA ALA A 152 -23.35 1.82 -11.20
C ALA A 152 -23.19 2.91 -10.14
N VAL A 153 -22.52 2.58 -9.04
CA VAL A 153 -22.24 3.51 -7.94
C VAL A 153 -21.38 4.69 -8.42
N THR A 154 -20.36 4.46 -9.25
CA THR A 154 -19.57 5.59 -9.79
C THR A 154 -20.37 6.47 -10.72
N LEU A 155 -21.19 5.91 -11.59
CA LEU A 155 -22.06 6.68 -12.46
C LEU A 155 -23.00 7.59 -11.64
N MET A 156 -23.57 7.06 -10.55
CA MET A 156 -24.40 7.86 -9.63
C MET A 156 -23.56 8.93 -8.92
N LEU A 157 -22.40 8.56 -8.37
CA LEU A 157 -21.53 9.43 -7.59
C LEU A 157 -21.03 10.63 -8.41
N VAL A 158 -20.64 10.42 -9.68
CA VAL A 158 -20.14 11.49 -10.57
C VAL A 158 -21.26 12.45 -11.00
N ASN A 159 -22.52 11.98 -11.02
CA ASN A 159 -23.64 12.85 -11.32
C ASN A 159 -24.05 13.74 -10.13
N VAL A 160 -23.80 13.28 -8.89
CA VAL A 160 -24.04 14.04 -7.65
C VAL A 160 -22.85 14.94 -7.28
N PHE A 161 -21.62 14.43 -7.40
CA PHE A 161 -20.38 15.12 -7.03
C PHE A 161 -19.44 15.26 -8.24
N PRO A 162 -18.72 16.39 -8.41
CA PRO A 162 -17.70 16.51 -9.45
C PRO A 162 -16.65 15.39 -9.34
N ALA A 163 -16.29 14.75 -10.45
CA ALA A 163 -15.55 13.48 -10.45
C ALA A 163 -14.20 13.48 -9.72
N ARG A 164 -13.50 14.62 -9.65
CA ARG A 164 -12.27 14.74 -8.84
C ARG A 164 -12.58 14.56 -7.35
N ARG A 165 -13.63 15.23 -6.86
CA ARG A 165 -14.14 15.04 -5.50
C ARG A 165 -14.68 13.64 -5.28
N ALA A 166 -15.29 13.02 -6.29
CA ALA A 166 -15.75 11.63 -6.20
C ALA A 166 -14.57 10.67 -5.95
N ARG A 167 -13.43 10.85 -6.64
CA ARG A 167 -12.19 10.08 -6.40
C ARG A 167 -11.69 10.28 -4.97
N ASP A 168 -11.68 11.53 -4.52
CA ASP A 168 -11.15 11.90 -3.20
C ASP A 168 -12.06 11.38 -2.07
N VAL A 169 -13.38 11.50 -2.23
CA VAL A 169 -14.39 10.94 -1.33
C VAL A 169 -14.31 9.41 -1.32
N LEU A 170 -14.12 8.76 -2.46
CA LEU A 170 -13.96 7.31 -2.52
C LEU A 170 -12.69 6.83 -1.82
N MET A 171 -11.58 7.55 -1.97
CA MET A 171 -10.35 7.24 -1.25
C MET A 171 -10.53 7.46 0.26
N LEU A 172 -11.17 8.55 0.67
CA LEU A 172 -11.47 8.82 2.09
C LEU A 172 -12.42 7.78 2.67
N MET A 173 -13.52 7.45 1.98
CA MET A 173 -14.47 6.42 2.40
C MET A 173 -13.82 5.05 2.45
N GLY A 174 -13.00 4.70 1.47
CA GLY A 174 -12.24 3.44 1.47
C GLY A 174 -11.28 3.34 2.64
N LEU A 175 -10.60 4.44 2.96
CA LEU A 175 -9.75 4.48 4.13
C LEU A 175 -10.54 4.41 5.43
N LEU A 176 -11.62 5.17 5.55
CA LEU A 176 -12.48 5.13 6.73
C LEU A 176 -13.09 3.73 6.91
N PHE A 177 -13.47 3.07 5.81
CA PHE A 177 -13.94 1.69 5.82
C PHE A 177 -12.85 0.72 6.27
N ALA A 178 -11.63 0.82 5.74
CA ALA A 178 -10.51 -0.02 6.16
C ALA A 178 -10.13 0.23 7.63
N ALA A 179 -10.10 1.49 8.07
CA ALA A 179 -9.86 1.87 9.46
C ALA A 179 -10.97 1.34 10.37
N ALA A 180 -12.24 1.51 9.99
CA ALA A 180 -13.40 0.98 10.72
C ALA A 180 -13.36 -0.55 10.79
N LEU A 181 -12.98 -1.24 9.71
CA LEU A 181 -12.83 -2.69 9.69
C LEU A 181 -11.72 -3.14 10.64
N VAL A 182 -10.55 -2.50 10.61
CA VAL A 182 -9.45 -2.79 11.54
C VAL A 182 -9.88 -2.55 12.98
N VAL A 183 -10.53 -1.42 13.25
CA VAL A 183 -11.06 -1.07 14.56
C VAL A 183 -12.09 -2.10 15.02
N LEU A 184 -13.05 -2.46 14.18
CA LEU A 184 -14.08 -3.46 14.45
C LEU A 184 -13.46 -4.83 14.76
N LEU A 185 -12.57 -5.33 13.89
CA LEU A 185 -11.87 -6.61 14.10
C LEU A 185 -11.07 -6.60 15.40
N ARG A 186 -10.49 -5.46 15.78
CA ARG A 186 -9.75 -5.33 17.05
C ARG A 186 -10.66 -5.22 18.26
N PHE A 187 -11.81 -4.55 18.13
CA PHE A 187 -12.84 -4.50 19.18
C PHE A 187 -13.43 -5.87 19.47
N VAL A 188 -13.60 -6.70 18.44
CA VAL A 188 -14.06 -8.10 18.56
C VAL A 188 -13.04 -8.97 19.33
N LYS A 189 -11.76 -8.56 19.42
CA LYS A 189 -10.68 -9.31 20.10
C LYS A 189 -10.70 -10.80 19.73
N PRO A 190 -10.50 -11.17 18.44
CA PRO A 190 -10.48 -12.57 18.01
C PRO A 190 -9.45 -13.43 18.78
N GLU A 191 -8.43 -12.80 19.35
CA GLU A 191 -7.45 -13.38 20.27
C GLU A 191 -8.08 -13.97 21.56
N ARG A 192 -9.28 -13.51 21.96
CA ARG A 192 -10.07 -14.12 23.04
C ARG A 192 -10.86 -15.34 22.57
N LEU A 193 -11.25 -15.41 21.29
CA LEU A 193 -11.95 -16.56 20.71
C LEU A 193 -11.02 -17.78 20.57
N LEU A 194 -9.70 -17.56 20.56
CA LEU A 194 -8.67 -18.61 20.54
C LEU A 194 -8.22 -19.05 21.95
N LYS A 195 -8.79 -18.49 23.03
CA LYS A 195 -8.53 -18.97 24.40
C LYS A 195 -9.38 -20.20 24.69
N VAL A 196 -8.69 -21.34 24.77
CA VAL A 196 -9.19 -22.71 24.98
C VAL A 196 -10.02 -22.89 26.26
N GLU A 197 -9.97 -21.94 27.20
CA GLU A 197 -10.72 -21.97 28.48
C GLU A 197 -12.23 -21.67 28.35
N SER A 198 -12.73 -21.30 27.17
CA SER A 198 -14.13 -20.89 26.94
C SER A 198 -14.97 -21.88 26.10
N LEU A 199 -14.57 -23.15 26.06
CA LEU A 199 -15.31 -24.20 25.36
C LEU A 199 -16.29 -25.03 26.25
N PRO A 200 -17.23 -24.45 27.04
CA PRO A 200 -18.36 -25.26 27.53
C PRO A 200 -19.44 -25.55 26.49
N ASP A 201 -19.50 -24.85 25.35
CA ASP A 201 -20.52 -25.14 24.32
C ASP A 201 -19.99 -24.88 22.92
N ILE A 202 -19.33 -25.89 22.37
CA ILE A 202 -19.02 -25.99 20.93
C ILE A 202 -20.31 -25.81 20.10
N SER A 203 -21.45 -26.30 20.61
CA SER A 203 -22.80 -26.13 20.05
C SER A 203 -23.27 -24.66 19.99
N ALA A 204 -23.03 -23.85 21.03
CA ALA A 204 -23.42 -22.43 21.10
C ALA A 204 -22.50 -21.54 20.24
N PHE A 205 -21.22 -21.89 20.14
CA PHE A 205 -20.30 -21.29 19.16
C PHE A 205 -20.74 -21.58 17.72
N PHE A 206 -21.21 -22.80 17.45
CA PHE A 206 -21.76 -23.15 16.14
C PHE A 206 -23.13 -22.49 15.87
N ALA A 207 -23.99 -22.32 16.88
CA ALA A 207 -25.25 -21.57 16.76
C ALA A 207 -25.02 -20.07 16.49
N THR A 208 -23.89 -19.50 16.96
CA THR A 208 -23.48 -18.13 16.60
C THR A 208 -22.81 -18.05 15.22
N LEU A 209 -22.13 -19.11 14.78
CA LEU A 209 -21.62 -19.22 13.39
C LEU A 209 -22.71 -19.57 12.36
N GLN A 210 -23.86 -20.10 12.79
CA GLN A 210 -25.10 -20.23 12.00
C GLN A 210 -25.76 -18.88 11.69
N SER A 211 -25.08 -17.75 11.96
CA SER A 211 -25.52 -16.44 11.51
C SER A 211 -25.91 -16.53 10.03
N PRO A 212 -27.16 -16.15 9.66
CA PRO A 212 -27.70 -16.38 8.35
C PRO A 212 -26.85 -15.60 7.35
N ILE A 213 -25.91 -16.28 6.71
CA ILE A 213 -25.21 -15.78 5.55
C ILE A 213 -26.33 -15.57 4.55
N THR A 214 -26.72 -14.31 4.36
CA THR A 214 -27.95 -13.95 3.65
C THR A 214 -28.01 -14.72 2.33
N PRO A 215 -28.97 -15.66 2.17
CA PRO A 215 -29.01 -16.58 1.02
C PRO A 215 -29.11 -15.90 -0.34
N MET A 216 -29.34 -14.58 -0.35
CA MET A 216 -29.45 -13.72 -1.51
C MET A 216 -28.11 -13.15 -2.00
N LEU A 217 -26.99 -13.38 -1.28
CA LEU A 217 -25.71 -12.82 -1.69
C LEU A 217 -25.01 -13.68 -2.76
N PRO A 218 -24.39 -13.06 -3.79
CA PRO A 218 -23.60 -13.78 -4.78
C PRO A 218 -22.43 -14.60 -4.19
N SER A 219 -21.91 -14.19 -3.03
CA SER A 219 -20.86 -14.94 -2.32
C SER A 219 -21.35 -16.29 -1.82
N PHE A 220 -22.60 -16.37 -1.35
CA PHE A 220 -23.22 -17.62 -0.94
C PHE A 220 -23.44 -18.53 -2.15
N TRP A 221 -23.98 -17.99 -3.25
CA TRP A 221 -24.21 -18.77 -4.48
C TRP A 221 -22.92 -19.35 -5.08
N ALA A 222 -21.82 -18.58 -5.05
CA ALA A 222 -20.52 -19.04 -5.50
C ALA A 222 -19.96 -20.16 -4.61
N GLY A 223 -20.08 -20.02 -3.28
CA GLY A 223 -19.67 -21.05 -2.33
C GLY A 223 -20.43 -22.36 -2.52
N GLU A 224 -21.76 -22.29 -2.66
CA GLU A 224 -22.63 -23.46 -2.88
C GLU A 224 -22.36 -24.16 -4.22
N ALA A 225 -22.15 -23.40 -5.29
CA ALA A 225 -21.85 -23.97 -6.61
C ALA A 225 -20.54 -24.76 -6.61
N LEU A 226 -19.51 -24.23 -5.93
CA LEU A 226 -18.22 -24.88 -5.79
C LEU A 226 -18.24 -26.07 -4.83
N PHE A 227 -18.95 -25.95 -3.71
CA PHE A 227 -19.10 -27.05 -2.76
C PHE A 227 -19.83 -28.24 -3.39
N ALA A 228 -20.89 -27.99 -4.17
CA ALA A 228 -21.55 -29.05 -4.93
C ALA A 228 -20.59 -29.72 -5.93
N GLY A 229 -19.75 -28.93 -6.62
CA GLY A 229 -18.70 -29.43 -7.51
C GLY A 229 -17.66 -30.31 -6.81
N LEU A 230 -17.31 -30.00 -5.56
CA LEU A 230 -16.40 -30.81 -4.74
C LEU A 230 -17.02 -32.16 -4.36
N MET A 231 -18.33 -32.19 -4.10
CA MET A 231 -19.06 -33.42 -3.80
C MET A 231 -19.41 -34.24 -5.05
N GLY A 232 -18.93 -33.85 -6.24
CA GLY A 232 -19.19 -34.54 -7.51
C GLY A 232 -20.52 -34.17 -8.18
N GLY A 233 -21.28 -33.22 -7.62
CA GLY A 233 -22.54 -32.73 -8.17
C GLY A 233 -22.40 -31.41 -8.94
N VAL A 234 -23.49 -30.94 -9.53
CA VAL A 234 -23.57 -29.62 -10.17
C VAL A 234 -24.78 -28.86 -9.64
N ASN A 235 -24.56 -27.67 -9.10
CA ASN A 235 -25.64 -26.83 -8.59
C ASN A 235 -26.04 -25.78 -9.65
N LEU A 236 -26.86 -26.22 -10.62
CA LEU A 236 -27.27 -25.37 -11.74
C LEU A 236 -28.09 -24.15 -11.30
N LEU A 237 -28.82 -24.23 -10.19
CA LEU A 237 -29.64 -23.13 -9.68
C LEU A 237 -28.76 -21.94 -9.28
N HIS A 238 -27.75 -22.17 -8.45
CA HIS A 238 -26.86 -21.11 -7.97
C HIS A 238 -25.95 -20.58 -9.08
N LEU A 239 -25.50 -21.46 -9.98
CA LEU A 239 -24.72 -21.07 -11.15
C LEU A 239 -25.56 -20.24 -12.14
N GLY A 240 -26.81 -20.63 -12.37
CA GLY A 240 -27.79 -19.86 -13.14
C GLY A 240 -28.08 -18.50 -12.51
N ALA A 241 -28.25 -18.44 -11.19
CA ALA A 241 -28.46 -17.19 -10.45
C ALA A 241 -27.27 -16.21 -10.62
N LEU A 242 -26.03 -16.71 -10.60
CA LEU A 242 -24.84 -15.88 -10.83
C LEU A 242 -24.80 -15.29 -12.26
N TRP A 243 -25.00 -16.12 -13.28
CA TRP A 243 -24.95 -15.68 -14.68
C TRP A 243 -26.10 -14.74 -15.03
N THR A 244 -27.32 -15.06 -14.61
CA THR A 244 -28.50 -14.20 -14.84
C THR A 244 -28.37 -12.86 -14.13
N THR A 245 -27.90 -12.84 -12.88
CA THR A 245 -27.65 -11.60 -12.13
C THR A 245 -26.56 -10.76 -12.79
N ALA A 246 -25.45 -11.37 -13.21
CA ALA A 246 -24.37 -10.67 -13.92
C ALA A 246 -24.86 -10.03 -15.23
N ALA A 247 -25.60 -10.79 -16.05
CA ALA A 247 -26.16 -10.31 -17.30
C ALA A 247 -27.20 -9.20 -17.07
N GLY A 248 -28.12 -9.39 -16.12
CA GLY A 248 -29.14 -8.41 -15.76
C GLY A 248 -28.54 -7.08 -15.30
N LEU A 249 -27.52 -7.11 -14.43
CA LEU A 249 -26.82 -5.91 -13.98
C LEU A 249 -26.11 -5.19 -15.12
N ILE A 250 -25.45 -5.91 -16.05
CA ILE A 250 -24.80 -5.28 -17.22
C ILE A 250 -25.82 -4.51 -18.05
N VAL A 251 -27.00 -5.09 -18.29
CA VAL A 251 -28.07 -4.44 -19.05
C VAL A 251 -28.60 -3.20 -18.33
N LEU A 252 -28.88 -3.30 -17.03
CA LEU A 252 -29.36 -2.18 -16.22
C LEU A 252 -28.36 -1.01 -16.20
N VAL A 253 -27.09 -1.29 -15.93
CA VAL A 253 -26.04 -0.26 -15.90
C VAL A 253 -25.80 0.34 -17.28
N ARG A 254 -25.91 -0.46 -18.35
CA ARG A 254 -25.84 0.06 -19.73
C ARG A 254 -26.98 1.04 -20.02
N MET A 255 -28.20 0.75 -19.58
CA MET A 255 -29.34 1.66 -19.74
C MET A 255 -29.12 2.97 -18.97
N ALA A 256 -28.66 2.89 -17.72
CA ALA A 256 -28.31 4.05 -16.91
C ALA A 256 -27.18 4.87 -17.56
N TYR A 257 -26.16 4.19 -18.09
CA TYR A 257 -25.03 4.82 -18.79
C TYR A 257 -25.50 5.62 -20.00
N GLY A 258 -26.38 5.05 -20.84
CA GLY A 258 -26.94 5.76 -21.99
C GLY A 258 -27.68 7.06 -21.63
N ARG A 259 -28.21 7.16 -20.42
CA ARG A 259 -29.01 8.31 -19.96
C ARG A 259 -28.19 9.36 -19.21
N TRP A 260 -27.25 8.93 -18.36
CA TRP A 260 -26.57 9.82 -17.41
C TRP A 260 -25.06 9.99 -17.64
N PHE A 261 -24.46 9.22 -18.56
CA PHE A 261 -23.01 9.28 -18.75
C PHE A 261 -22.53 10.63 -19.26
N PHE A 262 -23.20 11.22 -20.25
CA PHE A 262 -22.74 12.49 -20.84
C PHE A 262 -22.76 13.64 -19.84
N ALA A 263 -23.84 13.76 -19.06
CA ALA A 263 -23.95 14.75 -17.98
C ALA A 263 -22.88 14.54 -16.91
N GLY A 264 -22.63 13.30 -16.49
CA GLY A 264 -21.56 12.96 -15.55
C GLY A 264 -20.17 13.27 -16.10
N PHE A 265 -19.92 12.97 -17.37
CA PHE A 265 -18.63 13.25 -18.03
C PHE A 265 -18.37 14.75 -18.15
N SER A 266 -19.38 15.55 -18.55
CA SER A 266 -19.24 17.01 -18.63
C SER A 266 -18.90 17.61 -17.25
N LYS A 267 -19.67 17.26 -16.21
CA LYS A 267 -19.38 17.66 -14.81
C LYS A 267 -18.02 17.18 -14.31
N ALA A 268 -17.53 16.04 -14.79
CA ALA A 268 -16.21 15.51 -14.45
C ALA A 268 -15.07 16.36 -15.02
N GLN A 269 -15.27 16.98 -16.19
CA GLN A 269 -14.28 17.82 -16.86
C GLN A 269 -14.32 19.28 -16.40
N GLU A 270 -15.41 19.74 -15.80
CA GLU A 270 -15.54 21.09 -15.26
C GLU A 270 -14.62 21.31 -14.04
N ALA A 271 -13.52 22.03 -14.24
CA ALA A 271 -12.66 22.48 -13.16
C ALA A 271 -13.31 23.65 -12.41
N ARG A 272 -13.98 23.38 -11.28
CA ARG A 272 -14.49 24.44 -10.41
C ARG A 272 -13.31 25.21 -9.78
N LYS A 273 -13.29 26.55 -9.88
CA LYS A 273 -12.28 27.43 -9.26
C LYS A 273 -12.09 27.08 -7.78
N ALA A 274 -10.88 26.67 -7.41
CA ALA A 274 -10.53 26.37 -6.03
C ALA A 274 -10.58 27.65 -5.17
N ARG A 275 -11.56 27.73 -4.26
CA ARG A 275 -11.74 28.85 -3.30
C ARG A 275 -10.76 28.83 -2.12
N PHE A 276 -9.89 27.82 -2.02
CA PHE A 276 -8.81 27.77 -1.02
C PHE A 276 -7.60 28.57 -1.51
N THR A 277 -7.78 29.90 -1.62
CA THR A 277 -6.95 30.74 -2.49
C THR A 277 -5.74 31.40 -1.82
N LYS A 278 -5.52 31.33 -0.50
CA LYS A 278 -4.32 31.93 0.11
C LYS A 278 -3.76 31.10 1.27
N LEU A 279 -2.65 30.39 1.02
CA LEU A 279 -1.88 29.66 2.04
C LEU A 279 -0.94 30.62 2.80
N THR A 280 -1.49 31.68 3.39
CA THR A 280 -0.71 32.78 4.00
C THR A 280 0.17 32.31 5.16
N ILE A 281 -0.30 31.32 5.93
CA ILE A 281 0.47 30.73 7.05
C ILE A 281 1.72 30.01 6.54
N VAL A 282 1.60 29.28 5.43
CA VAL A 282 2.74 28.58 4.80
C VAL A 282 3.76 29.59 4.29
N GLU A 283 3.28 30.69 3.70
CA GLU A 283 4.16 31.79 3.28
C GLU A 283 4.90 32.41 4.46
N ALA A 284 4.25 32.60 5.62
CA ALA A 284 4.87 33.15 6.82
C ALA A 284 5.96 32.22 7.40
N ILE A 285 5.70 30.91 7.50
CA ILE A 285 6.66 29.94 8.04
C ILE A 285 7.91 29.86 7.16
N VAL A 286 7.73 29.73 5.85
CA VAL A 286 8.87 29.71 4.92
C VAL A 286 9.52 31.11 4.83
N ARG A 287 8.80 32.15 5.26
CA ARG A 287 9.37 33.49 5.42
C ARG A 287 10.34 33.65 6.59
N ALA A 288 10.27 32.78 7.59
CA ALA A 288 11.17 32.80 8.74
C ALA A 288 12.46 31.98 8.53
N LEU A 289 12.52 31.10 7.53
CA LEU A 289 13.67 30.21 7.32
C LEU A 289 14.89 30.98 6.74
N PRO A 290 16.11 30.79 7.29
CA PRO A 290 17.34 31.43 6.84
C PRO A 290 17.89 30.74 5.57
N MET A 291 17.21 30.91 4.44
CA MET A 291 17.60 30.36 3.13
C MET A 291 17.74 31.44 2.07
N SER A 292 18.47 31.15 0.99
CA SER A 292 18.54 32.07 -0.15
C SER A 292 17.15 32.28 -0.77
N ALA A 293 16.92 33.47 -1.32
CA ALA A 293 15.63 33.86 -1.89
C ALA A 293 15.13 32.85 -2.95
N VAL A 294 16.04 32.31 -3.77
CA VAL A 294 15.73 31.30 -4.79
C VAL A 294 15.22 29.99 -4.17
N ARG A 295 15.97 29.40 -3.22
CA ARG A 295 15.61 28.14 -2.54
C ARG A 295 14.27 28.26 -1.82
N ARG A 296 14.02 29.42 -1.20
CA ARG A 296 12.76 29.72 -0.54
C ARG A 296 11.55 29.68 -1.48
N HIS A 297 11.65 30.31 -2.65
CA HIS A 297 10.54 30.36 -3.61
C HIS A 297 10.28 28.98 -4.25
N LEU A 298 11.34 28.20 -4.49
CA LEU A 298 11.20 26.81 -4.94
C LEU A 298 10.51 25.94 -3.88
N LEU A 299 10.90 26.06 -2.61
CA LEU A 299 10.26 25.32 -1.52
C LEU A 299 8.79 25.74 -1.34
N LEU A 300 8.48 27.03 -1.44
CA LEU A 300 7.10 27.52 -1.42
C LEU A 300 6.26 26.98 -2.58
N LYS A 301 6.83 26.92 -3.78
CA LYS A 301 6.17 26.32 -4.94
C LYS A 301 5.85 24.85 -4.64
N ASP A 302 6.83 24.07 -4.22
CA ASP A 302 6.67 22.63 -3.98
C ASP A 302 5.63 22.35 -2.89
N LEU A 303 5.67 23.11 -1.79
CA LEU A 303 4.70 22.96 -0.71
C LEU A 303 3.28 23.36 -1.17
N LYS A 304 3.13 24.41 -1.98
CA LYS A 304 1.83 24.78 -2.55
C LYS A 304 1.32 23.72 -3.53
N VAL A 305 2.19 23.12 -4.33
CA VAL A 305 1.81 22.03 -5.26
C VAL A 305 1.39 20.80 -4.45
N PHE A 306 2.17 20.40 -3.45
CA PHE A 306 1.86 19.29 -2.55
C PHE A 306 0.50 19.48 -1.86
N LEU A 307 0.27 20.66 -1.26
CA LEU A 307 -0.97 20.95 -0.56
C LEU A 307 -2.19 21.04 -1.51
N ARG A 308 -1.98 21.29 -2.79
CA ARG A 308 -3.05 21.34 -3.81
C ARG A 308 -3.32 19.99 -4.47
N ASP A 309 -2.40 19.02 -4.38
CA ASP A 309 -2.55 17.70 -4.97
C ASP A 309 -3.30 16.75 -4.02
N VAL A 310 -4.59 16.54 -4.31
CA VAL A 310 -5.44 15.67 -3.48
C VAL A 310 -4.99 14.21 -3.51
N SER A 311 -4.32 13.78 -4.58
CA SER A 311 -3.79 12.41 -4.66
C SER A 311 -2.63 12.18 -3.69
N GLN A 312 -1.89 13.22 -3.31
CA GLN A 312 -0.83 13.11 -2.32
C GLN A 312 -1.41 13.14 -0.90
N TRP A 313 -2.44 13.96 -0.67
CA TRP A 313 -3.18 13.98 0.59
C TRP A 313 -3.84 12.65 0.92
N SER A 314 -4.48 11.99 -0.04
CA SER A 314 -5.12 10.69 0.19
C SER A 314 -4.10 9.61 0.59
N GLN A 315 -2.91 9.62 -0.02
CA GLN A 315 -1.82 8.71 0.33
C GLN A 315 -1.21 9.04 1.69
N LEU A 316 -1.04 10.32 2.01
CA LEU A 316 -0.54 10.76 3.31
C LEU A 316 -1.52 10.38 4.43
N LEU A 317 -2.83 10.54 4.20
CA LEU A 317 -3.85 10.19 5.18
C LEU A 317 -3.90 8.67 5.43
N LEU A 318 -3.77 7.85 4.38
CA LEU A 318 -3.59 6.39 4.50
C LEU A 318 -2.32 6.03 5.30
N LEU A 319 -1.22 6.71 5.04
CA LEU A 319 0.04 6.50 5.77
C LEU A 319 -0.12 6.84 7.26
N VAL A 320 -0.75 7.97 7.58
CA VAL A 320 -1.03 8.37 8.97
C VAL A 320 -1.91 7.33 9.66
N ALA A 321 -2.94 6.81 9.00
CA ALA A 321 -3.78 5.74 9.55
C ALA A 321 -2.95 4.47 9.86
N LEU A 322 -2.05 4.07 8.95
CA LEU A 322 -1.15 2.93 9.18
C LEU A 322 -0.22 3.16 10.37
N VAL A 323 0.30 4.38 10.53
CA VAL A 323 1.15 4.80 11.67
C VAL A 323 0.38 4.75 12.98
N VAL A 324 -0.88 5.19 13.01
CA VAL A 324 -1.73 5.10 14.21
C VAL A 324 -1.97 3.65 14.59
N VAL A 325 -2.30 2.79 13.61
CA VAL A 325 -2.45 1.34 13.84
C VAL A 325 -1.16 0.73 14.36
N TYR A 326 -0.01 1.09 13.79
CA TYR A 326 1.31 0.66 14.23
C TYR A 326 1.60 1.02 15.69
N LEU A 327 1.42 2.30 16.08
CA LEU A 327 1.62 2.75 17.45
C LEU A 327 0.63 2.09 18.43
N TYR A 328 -0.62 1.89 17.99
CA TYR A 328 -1.63 1.20 18.78
C TYR A 328 -1.25 -0.27 19.04
N ASN A 329 -0.67 -0.96 18.05
CA ASN A 329 -0.21 -2.34 18.23
C ASN A 329 0.80 -2.45 19.38
N PHE A 330 1.74 -1.52 19.51
CA PHE A 330 2.69 -1.52 20.64
C PHE A 330 2.02 -1.21 21.97
N ARG A 331 1.01 -0.35 22.00
CA ARG A 331 0.26 -0.06 23.22
C ARG A 331 -0.52 -1.28 23.74
N VAL A 332 -1.04 -2.11 22.84
CA VAL A 332 -1.76 -3.34 23.20
C VAL A 332 -0.80 -4.46 23.60
N LEU A 333 0.45 -4.41 23.13
CA LEU A 333 1.51 -5.34 23.49
C LEU A 333 1.97 -5.08 24.93
N ASP A 334 1.20 -5.57 25.90
CA ASP A 334 1.44 -5.42 27.33
C ASP A 334 2.57 -6.37 27.78
N LEU A 335 3.82 -5.98 27.46
CA LEU A 335 5.04 -6.74 27.77
C LEU A 335 5.27 -6.91 29.28
N ASP A 336 4.60 -6.13 30.11
CA ASP A 336 4.71 -6.20 31.57
C ASP A 336 3.95 -7.40 32.17
N ARG A 337 3.04 -8.02 31.41
CA ARG A 337 2.30 -9.22 31.85
C ARG A 337 3.10 -10.51 31.77
N VAL A 338 4.27 -10.51 31.14
CA VAL A 338 5.08 -11.72 30.92
C VAL A 338 6.34 -11.66 31.80
N PRO A 339 6.39 -12.40 32.93
CA PRO A 339 7.46 -12.27 33.94
C PRO A 339 8.87 -12.56 33.42
N TYR A 340 9.01 -13.37 32.37
CA TYR A 340 10.30 -13.79 31.80
C TYR A 340 10.84 -12.84 30.71
N MET A 341 10.13 -11.74 30.42
CA MET A 341 10.43 -10.80 29.33
C MET A 341 11.13 -9.51 29.79
N SER A 342 11.73 -9.50 30.97
CA SER A 342 12.33 -8.30 31.55
C SER A 342 13.71 -7.95 30.93
N GLY A 343 13.86 -6.67 30.57
CA GLY A 343 15.13 -6.06 30.15
C GLY A 343 15.58 -6.36 28.72
N VAL A 344 16.28 -7.47 28.50
CA VAL A 344 16.98 -7.76 27.23
C VAL A 344 16.00 -7.85 26.06
N ILE A 345 14.86 -8.51 26.27
CA ILE A 345 13.85 -8.66 25.22
C ILE A 345 13.22 -7.30 24.86
N LYS A 346 12.91 -6.45 25.85
CA LYS A 346 12.41 -5.08 25.61
C LYS A 346 13.39 -4.25 24.76
N ASN A 347 14.70 -4.41 24.99
CA ASN A 347 15.72 -3.72 24.20
C ASN A 347 15.82 -4.24 22.76
N VAL A 348 15.68 -5.55 22.54
CA VAL A 348 15.56 -6.13 21.19
C VAL A 348 14.34 -5.58 20.46
N TYR A 349 13.20 -5.42 21.16
CA TYR A 349 12.02 -4.76 20.58
C TYR A 349 12.25 -3.29 20.25
N GLY A 350 13.09 -2.57 21.01
CA GLY A 350 13.52 -1.20 20.67
C GLY A 350 14.29 -1.12 19.33
N PHE A 351 15.19 -2.06 19.06
CA PHE A 351 15.88 -2.15 17.76
C PHE A 351 14.95 -2.58 16.64
N LEU A 352 14.01 -3.49 16.92
CA LEU A 352 12.99 -3.88 15.96
C LEU A 352 12.06 -2.70 15.62
N ASN A 353 11.73 -1.86 16.61
CA ASN A 353 11.00 -0.61 16.41
C ASN A 353 11.78 0.34 15.52
N LEU A 354 13.08 0.54 15.78
CA LEU A 354 13.96 1.34 14.90
C LEU A 354 13.99 0.80 13.47
N ALA A 355 14.07 -0.53 13.32
CA ALA A 355 14.05 -1.18 12.01
C ALA A 355 12.75 -0.92 11.26
N MET A 356 11.62 -1.17 11.92
CA MET A 356 10.30 -0.93 11.36
C MET A 356 10.09 0.54 11.00
N ALA A 357 10.48 1.48 11.88
CA ALA A 357 10.45 2.91 11.59
C ALA A 357 11.31 3.27 10.36
N GLY A 358 12.51 2.69 10.23
CA GLY A 358 13.36 2.81 9.05
C GLY A 358 12.68 2.32 7.77
N PHE A 359 12.01 1.17 7.80
CA PHE A 359 11.26 0.64 6.65
C PHE A 359 10.06 1.51 6.29
N VAL A 360 9.34 2.04 7.28
CA VAL A 360 8.27 3.02 7.04
C VAL A 360 8.86 4.26 6.36
N MET A 361 9.96 4.82 6.89
CA MET A 361 10.64 5.96 6.27
C MET A 361 11.06 5.70 4.82
N ALA A 362 11.67 4.56 4.52
CA ALA A 362 12.04 4.20 3.16
C ALA A 362 10.81 4.14 2.23
N THR A 363 9.71 3.56 2.71
CA THR A 363 8.45 3.47 1.95
C THR A 363 7.83 4.85 1.68
N VAL A 364 7.93 5.78 2.63
CA VAL A 364 7.46 7.16 2.45
C VAL A 364 8.40 7.92 1.52
N ALA A 365 9.72 7.75 1.67
CA ALA A 365 10.72 8.38 0.83
C ALA A 365 10.57 7.99 -0.65
N VAL A 366 10.36 6.71 -0.96
CA VAL A 366 10.18 6.27 -2.36
C VAL A 366 8.89 6.81 -2.99
N ARG A 367 7.85 7.10 -2.19
CA ARG A 367 6.56 7.59 -2.67
C ARG A 367 6.52 9.10 -2.86
N PHE A 368 7.13 9.85 -1.95
CA PHE A 368 7.01 11.32 -1.94
C PHE A 368 8.30 12.05 -2.30
N VAL A 369 9.46 11.54 -1.87
CA VAL A 369 10.75 12.22 -2.06
C VAL A 369 11.38 11.82 -3.39
N PHE A 370 11.45 10.52 -3.67
CA PHE A 370 12.07 9.99 -4.90
C PHE A 370 11.44 10.56 -6.19
N PRO A 371 10.09 10.65 -6.32
CA PRO A 371 9.49 11.22 -7.52
C PRO A 371 9.59 12.75 -7.59
N GLY A 372 10.11 13.44 -6.56
CA GLY A 372 10.05 14.90 -6.44
C GLY A 372 10.76 15.68 -7.54
N VAL A 373 11.75 15.08 -8.22
CA VAL A 373 12.36 15.64 -9.44
C VAL A 373 11.52 15.34 -10.67
N SER A 374 10.98 14.12 -10.76
CA SER A 374 10.15 13.68 -11.88
C SER A 374 8.78 14.37 -11.92
N SER A 375 8.27 14.83 -10.77
CA SER A 375 7.00 15.53 -10.66
C SER A 375 7.00 16.93 -11.28
N GLU A 376 8.19 17.49 -11.60
CA GLU A 376 8.29 18.70 -12.43
C GLU A 376 7.79 18.46 -13.86
N GLY A 377 7.84 17.21 -14.34
CA GLY A 377 7.32 16.80 -15.63
C GLY A 377 7.83 17.65 -16.79
N ALA A 378 6.92 18.03 -17.70
CA ALA A 378 7.24 18.87 -18.85
C ALA A 378 7.71 20.28 -18.46
N ALA A 379 7.39 20.80 -17.27
CA ALA A 379 7.79 22.14 -16.86
C ALA A 379 9.27 22.23 -16.45
N PHE A 380 10.01 21.11 -16.44
CA PHE A 380 11.42 21.08 -16.07
C PHE A 380 12.31 21.96 -16.97
N TRP A 381 11.93 22.19 -18.23
CA TRP A 381 12.67 23.08 -19.13
C TRP A 381 12.76 24.50 -18.59
N ILE A 382 11.73 24.99 -17.88
CA ILE A 382 11.70 26.34 -17.30
C ILE A 382 12.81 26.50 -16.26
N ILE A 383 13.03 25.46 -15.45
CA ILE A 383 14.09 25.43 -14.44
C ILE A 383 15.46 25.46 -15.11
N ARG A 384 15.63 24.69 -16.20
CA ARG A 384 16.89 24.66 -16.97
C ARG A 384 17.23 26.00 -17.63
N THR A 385 16.22 26.73 -18.11
CA THR A 385 16.43 28.05 -18.74
C THR A 385 16.51 29.20 -17.73
N SER A 386 16.18 28.94 -16.46
CA SER A 386 16.22 29.95 -15.41
C SER A 386 17.63 30.13 -14.84
N PRO A 387 18.00 31.30 -14.29
CA PRO A 387 19.30 31.54 -13.66
C PRO A 387 19.41 30.87 -12.28
N VAL A 388 18.93 29.63 -12.15
CA VAL A 388 18.90 28.85 -10.92
C VAL A 388 19.84 27.66 -11.07
N THR A 389 20.76 27.49 -10.13
CA THR A 389 21.65 26.33 -10.16
C THR A 389 20.88 25.04 -9.90
N LEU A 390 21.19 23.97 -10.65
CA LEU A 390 20.58 22.64 -10.43
C LEU A 390 20.89 22.08 -9.03
N ARG A 391 21.99 22.54 -8.44
CA ARG A 391 22.34 22.29 -7.04
C ARG A 391 21.30 22.89 -6.08
N ASP A 392 20.96 24.16 -6.22
CA ASP A 392 19.95 24.82 -5.37
C ASP A 392 18.56 24.19 -5.56
N PHE A 393 18.24 23.78 -6.78
CA PHE A 393 17.02 23.04 -7.08
C PHE A 393 16.96 21.71 -6.32
N LEU A 394 18.00 20.87 -6.39
CA LEU A 394 18.01 19.58 -5.70
C LEU A 394 18.01 19.73 -4.18
N TRP A 395 18.70 20.74 -3.64
CA TRP A 395 18.66 21.06 -2.21
C TRP A 395 17.28 21.51 -1.75
N SER A 396 16.55 22.27 -2.56
CA SER A 396 15.14 22.59 -2.26
C SER A 396 14.32 21.32 -2.09
N LYS A 397 14.43 20.36 -3.03
CA LYS A 397 13.72 19.07 -2.95
C LYS A 397 14.11 18.27 -1.72
N PHE A 398 15.41 18.26 -1.38
CA PHE A 398 15.91 17.61 -0.16
C PHE A 398 15.25 18.15 1.10
N TRP A 399 15.23 19.47 1.30
CA TRP A 399 14.60 20.07 2.48
C TRP A 399 13.09 19.87 2.53
N THR A 400 12.43 19.92 1.38
CA THR A 400 10.97 19.68 1.28
C THR A 400 10.62 18.25 1.68
N GLY A 401 11.47 17.28 1.37
CA GLY A 401 11.31 15.87 1.78
C GLY A 401 11.78 15.58 3.21
N LEU A 402 12.87 16.20 3.65
CA LEU A 402 13.51 15.92 4.95
C LEU A 402 12.60 16.29 6.12
N LEU A 403 12.03 17.50 6.11
CA LEU A 403 11.32 18.02 7.27
C LEU A 403 10.08 17.17 7.63
N PRO A 404 9.18 16.80 6.69
CA PRO A 404 8.05 15.93 7.01
C PRO A 404 8.47 14.51 7.41
N LEU A 405 9.49 13.94 6.75
CA LEU A 405 9.95 12.59 7.08
C LEU A 405 10.60 12.53 8.46
N LEU A 406 11.42 13.52 8.80
CA LEU A 406 12.10 13.59 10.09
C LEU A 406 11.09 13.69 11.23
N ILE A 407 10.10 14.58 11.11
CA ILE A 407 9.03 14.71 12.11
C ILE A 407 8.28 13.39 12.26
N LEU A 408 7.89 12.76 11.15
CA LEU A 408 7.19 11.48 11.17
C LEU A 408 8.00 10.40 11.88
N ALA A 409 9.29 10.30 11.58
CA ALA A 409 10.17 9.28 12.10
C ALA A 409 10.48 9.46 13.58
N GLU A 410 10.75 10.69 14.02
CA GLU A 410 10.94 11.02 15.43
C GLU A 410 9.71 10.69 16.26
N VAL A 411 8.51 11.09 15.79
CA VAL A 411 7.26 10.77 16.47
C VAL A 411 7.06 9.25 16.56
N LEU A 412 7.30 8.51 15.48
CA LEU A 412 7.18 7.06 15.44
C LEU A 412 8.13 6.38 16.44
N THR A 413 9.40 6.76 16.45
CA THR A 413 10.41 6.10 17.27
C THR A 413 10.29 6.48 18.74
N ILE A 414 10.10 7.77 19.06
CA ILE A 414 9.93 8.22 20.45
C ILE A 414 8.63 7.65 21.05
N ALA A 415 7.50 7.77 20.35
CA ALA A 415 6.23 7.24 20.85
C ALA A 415 6.26 5.71 20.96
N GLY A 416 6.80 5.02 19.94
CA GLY A 416 6.94 3.57 19.95
C GLY A 416 7.80 3.07 21.11
N ASN A 417 8.97 3.65 21.34
CA ASN A 417 9.86 3.26 22.44
C ASN A 417 9.25 3.57 23.81
N ARG A 418 8.50 4.67 23.93
CA ARG A 418 7.81 5.03 25.17
C ARG A 418 6.68 4.06 25.50
N PHE A 419 5.93 3.59 24.50
CA PHE A 419 4.91 2.54 24.69
C PHE A 419 5.53 1.17 25.02
N LEU A 420 6.72 0.88 24.50
CA LEU A 420 7.44 -0.37 24.79
C LEU A 420 8.15 -0.40 26.15
N GLY A 421 8.26 0.74 26.85
CA GLY A 421 8.96 0.84 28.13
C GLY A 421 10.46 0.55 28.01
N VAL A 422 11.08 0.96 26.91
CA VAL A 422 12.51 0.76 26.61
C VAL A 422 13.40 1.62 27.54
N ASP A 423 14.61 1.15 27.86
CA ASP A 423 15.58 1.89 28.66
C ASP A 423 15.87 3.30 28.11
N GLY A 424 16.03 4.28 29.00
CA GLY A 424 16.20 5.70 28.65
C GLY A 424 17.44 5.99 27.79
N PHE A 425 18.54 5.25 27.99
CA PHE A 425 19.73 5.39 27.13
C PHE A 425 19.40 4.97 25.68
N LEU A 426 18.70 3.84 25.52
CA LEU A 426 18.36 3.32 24.20
C LEU A 426 17.33 4.22 23.49
N GLN A 427 16.44 4.87 24.23
CA GLN A 427 15.53 5.88 23.67
C GLN A 427 16.28 7.04 23.02
N VAL A 428 17.32 7.58 23.68
CA VAL A 428 18.13 8.68 23.12
C VAL A 428 18.95 8.21 21.92
N VAL A 429 19.60 7.05 22.03
CA VAL A 429 20.42 6.48 20.94
C VAL A 429 19.57 6.25 19.69
N THR A 430 18.37 5.66 19.85
CA THR A 430 17.47 5.39 18.72
C THR A 430 16.86 6.66 18.15
N ALA A 431 16.53 7.68 18.95
CA ALA A 431 16.10 8.98 18.45
C ALA A 431 17.19 9.65 17.61
N VAL A 432 18.43 9.74 18.13
CA VAL A 432 19.56 10.30 17.37
C VAL A 432 19.83 9.50 16.09
N ALA A 433 19.76 8.17 16.17
CA ALA A 433 19.92 7.30 14.99
C ALA A 433 18.88 7.60 13.90
N VAL A 434 17.63 7.87 14.27
CA VAL A 434 16.55 8.20 13.33
C VAL A 434 16.83 9.49 12.58
N VAL A 435 17.42 10.50 13.23
CA VAL A 435 17.89 11.71 12.54
C VAL A 435 18.86 11.33 11.42
N PHE A 436 19.91 10.57 11.73
CA PHE A 436 20.90 10.14 10.74
C PHE A 436 20.28 9.30 9.61
N ILE A 437 19.38 8.37 9.96
CA ILE A 437 18.65 7.55 8.98
C ILE A 437 17.80 8.44 8.07
N SER A 438 17.13 9.46 8.60
CA SER A 438 16.32 10.40 7.83
C SER A 438 17.17 11.16 6.81
N PHE A 439 18.32 11.70 7.21
CA PHE A 439 19.24 12.40 6.30
C PHE A 439 19.77 11.48 5.20
N ALA A 440 20.19 10.27 5.55
CA ALA A 440 20.73 9.31 4.60
C ALA A 440 19.66 8.81 3.60
N LEU A 441 18.46 8.43 4.08
CA LEU A 441 17.38 7.94 3.23
C LEU A 441 16.82 9.03 2.32
N VAL A 442 16.60 10.25 2.83
CA VAL A 442 16.12 11.36 2.01
C VAL A 442 17.17 11.73 0.96
N GLY A 443 18.45 11.77 1.33
CA GLY A 443 19.55 12.01 0.39
C GLY A 443 19.67 10.95 -0.69
N LEU A 444 19.52 9.66 -0.34
CA LEU A 444 19.47 8.57 -1.30
C LEU A 444 18.27 8.68 -2.24
N ALA A 445 17.08 8.98 -1.69
CA ALA A 445 15.85 9.10 -2.46
C ALA A 445 15.91 10.25 -3.47
N THR A 446 16.34 11.44 -3.04
CA THR A 446 16.48 12.59 -3.94
C THR A 446 17.55 12.36 -4.99
N ALA A 447 18.70 11.77 -4.62
CA ALA A 447 19.79 11.52 -5.55
C ALA A 447 19.44 10.50 -6.63
N LEU A 448 18.83 9.36 -6.25
CA LEU A 448 18.40 8.35 -7.21
C LEU A 448 17.22 8.84 -8.05
N GLY A 449 16.34 9.65 -7.47
CA GLY A 449 15.26 10.33 -8.20
C GLY A 449 15.78 11.33 -9.24
N ALA A 450 16.88 12.01 -8.93
CA ALA A 450 17.58 12.92 -9.84
C ALA A 450 18.40 12.20 -10.91
N ARG A 451 18.96 11.02 -10.59
CA ARG A 451 19.74 10.19 -11.53
C ARG A 451 18.88 9.47 -12.55
N TYR A 452 17.66 9.07 -12.17
CA TYR A 452 16.72 8.37 -13.04
C TYR A 452 15.37 9.12 -13.16
N PRO A 453 15.36 10.38 -13.62
CA PRO A 453 14.13 11.16 -13.69
C PRO A 453 13.24 10.63 -14.81
N ARG A 454 11.92 10.64 -14.56
CA ARG A 454 10.89 10.28 -15.53
C ARG A 454 9.87 11.39 -15.66
N PHE A 455 10.20 12.39 -16.47
CA PHE A 455 9.35 13.56 -16.71
C PHE A 455 8.07 13.24 -17.51
N ALA A 456 8.05 12.16 -18.28
CA ALA A 456 6.90 11.74 -19.09
C ALA A 456 5.91 10.80 -18.33
N ALA A 457 6.06 10.62 -17.02
CA ALA A 457 5.20 9.72 -16.26
C ALA A 457 3.84 10.37 -15.94
N GLU A 458 2.75 9.78 -16.43
CA GLU A 458 1.36 10.26 -16.18
C GLU A 458 0.95 10.16 -14.70
N ASN A 459 1.54 9.22 -13.94
CA ASN A 459 1.25 9.03 -12.53
C ASN A 459 2.54 8.98 -11.70
N ILE A 460 2.60 9.79 -10.66
CA ILE A 460 3.73 9.84 -9.69
C ILE A 460 3.98 8.45 -9.07
N ASN A 461 2.92 7.67 -8.83
CA ASN A 461 3.03 6.30 -8.32
C ASN A 461 3.77 5.34 -9.26
N GLN A 462 3.73 5.57 -10.58
CA GLN A 462 4.47 4.76 -11.54
C GLN A 462 5.97 5.06 -11.51
N VAL A 463 6.36 6.27 -11.08
CA VAL A 463 7.76 6.67 -10.89
C VAL A 463 8.36 5.92 -9.71
N ALA A 464 7.63 5.76 -8.61
CA ALA A 464 8.07 4.96 -7.45
C ALA A 464 8.32 3.49 -7.81
N GLY A 465 7.54 2.93 -8.74
CA GLY A 465 7.73 1.57 -9.27
C GLY A 465 8.73 1.47 -10.43
N SER A 466 9.56 2.49 -10.66
CA SER A 466 10.59 2.49 -11.70
C SER A 466 11.85 1.73 -11.26
N TYR A 467 12.77 1.48 -12.21
CA TYR A 467 14.09 0.92 -11.90
C TYR A 467 14.83 1.70 -10.80
N GLY A 468 14.81 3.04 -10.86
CA GLY A 468 15.42 3.88 -9.84
C GLY A 468 14.76 3.75 -8.47
N GLY A 469 13.44 3.56 -8.43
CA GLY A 469 12.71 3.32 -7.18
C GLY A 469 13.04 1.96 -6.55
N VAL A 470 13.18 0.90 -7.36
CA VAL A 470 13.63 -0.42 -6.89
C VAL A 470 15.06 -0.36 -6.38
N ALA A 471 15.97 0.30 -7.11
CA ALA A 471 17.35 0.50 -6.68
C ALA A 471 17.41 1.25 -5.34
N PHE A 472 16.61 2.32 -5.18
CA PHE A 472 16.47 3.03 -3.91
C PHE A 472 16.01 2.09 -2.80
N MET A 473 14.97 1.29 -3.01
CA MET A 473 14.47 0.36 -1.99
C MET A 473 15.54 -0.63 -1.54
N ILE A 474 16.29 -1.24 -2.47
CA ILE A 474 17.36 -2.18 -2.14
C ILE A 474 18.46 -1.48 -1.33
N SER A 475 18.92 -0.30 -1.78
CA SER A 475 19.93 0.48 -1.06
C SER A 475 19.46 0.94 0.32
N ALA A 476 18.18 1.34 0.45
CA ALA A 476 17.59 1.74 1.71
C ALA A 476 17.54 0.58 2.71
N VAL A 477 17.11 -0.61 2.28
CA VAL A 477 17.08 -1.80 3.13
C VAL A 477 18.47 -2.20 3.58
N LEU A 478 19.44 -2.27 2.66
CA LEU A 478 20.84 -2.58 2.99
C LEU A 478 21.41 -1.59 4.01
N TYR A 479 21.15 -0.29 3.81
CA TYR A 479 21.57 0.75 4.74
C TYR A 479 20.92 0.60 6.12
N ILE A 480 19.60 0.41 6.18
CA ILE A 480 18.86 0.23 7.44
C ILE A 480 19.40 -1.00 8.19
N THR A 481 19.59 -2.13 7.49
CA THR A 481 20.15 -3.35 8.09
C THR A 481 21.56 -3.13 8.63
N ALA A 482 22.44 -2.47 7.87
CA ALA A 482 23.79 -2.15 8.33
C ALA A 482 23.78 -1.21 9.55
N MET A 483 22.90 -0.22 9.55
CA MET A 483 22.73 0.73 10.66
C MET A 483 22.27 0.01 11.93
N ILE A 484 21.28 -0.89 11.82
CA ILE A 484 20.80 -1.69 12.95
C ILE A 484 21.89 -2.64 13.44
N ALA A 485 22.66 -3.28 12.56
CA ALA A 485 23.74 -4.17 12.95
C ALA A 485 24.82 -3.44 13.77
N LEU A 486 25.23 -2.26 13.31
CA LEU A 486 26.21 -1.41 14.02
C LEU A 486 25.67 -0.92 15.38
N LEU A 487 24.45 -0.37 15.40
CA LEU A 487 23.84 0.15 16.62
C LEU A 487 23.50 -0.97 17.62
N GLY A 488 22.99 -2.08 17.12
CA GLY A 488 22.63 -3.26 17.90
C GLY A 488 23.86 -3.89 18.53
N TYR A 489 24.97 -4.00 17.78
CA TYR A 489 26.24 -4.48 18.33
C TYR A 489 26.75 -3.56 19.44
N SER A 490 26.88 -2.25 19.19
CA SER A 490 27.39 -1.30 20.18
C SER A 490 26.51 -1.24 21.44
N SER A 491 25.20 -1.21 21.27
CA SER A 491 24.28 -1.13 22.39
C SER A 491 24.16 -2.44 23.16
N SER A 492 24.37 -3.58 22.50
CA SER A 492 24.39 -4.88 23.20
C SER A 492 25.52 -4.93 24.24
N ILE A 493 26.71 -4.40 23.91
CA ILE A 493 27.86 -4.34 24.83
C ILE A 493 27.51 -3.51 26.07
N TYR A 494 26.86 -2.35 25.86
CA TYR A 494 26.40 -1.48 26.95
C TYR A 494 25.36 -2.17 27.84
N LEU A 495 24.33 -2.76 27.24
CA LEU A 495 23.24 -3.41 27.96
C LEU A 495 23.69 -4.66 28.73
N TRP A 496 24.61 -5.44 28.16
CA TRP A 496 25.20 -6.60 28.85
C TRP A 496 26.09 -6.20 30.04
N ALA A 497 26.79 -5.06 29.95
CA ALA A 497 27.57 -4.52 31.07
C ALA A 497 26.65 -4.06 32.22
N GLN A 498 25.57 -3.35 31.87
CA GLN A 498 24.58 -2.87 32.84
C GLN A 498 23.80 -4.01 33.51
N ALA A 499 23.39 -5.03 32.75
CA ALA A 499 22.70 -6.21 33.29
C ALA A 499 23.56 -7.03 34.28
N ARG A 500 24.90 -6.94 34.17
CA ARG A 500 25.84 -7.59 35.09
C ARG A 500 26.31 -6.67 36.23
N GLY A 501 25.81 -5.44 36.32
CA GLY A 501 26.20 -4.45 37.34
C GLY A 501 27.69 -4.05 37.29
N ARG A 502 28.35 -4.18 36.13
CA ARG A 502 29.78 -3.87 35.96
C ARG A 502 29.96 -2.57 35.18
N ALA A 503 30.89 -1.73 35.61
CA ALA A 503 31.36 -0.61 34.80
C ALA A 503 32.04 -1.11 33.52
N LEU A 504 31.86 -0.39 32.42
CA LEU A 504 32.50 -0.70 31.14
C LEU A 504 34.03 -0.61 31.29
N THR A 505 34.75 -1.62 30.80
CA THR A 505 36.21 -1.54 30.65
C THR A 505 36.55 -0.51 29.57
N ASP A 506 37.67 0.20 29.66
CA ASP A 506 38.10 1.20 28.65
C ASP A 506 38.09 0.65 27.21
N ALA A 507 38.48 -0.62 27.05
CA ALA A 507 38.43 -1.34 25.77
C ALA A 507 37.00 -1.63 25.25
N GLN A 508 36.00 -1.73 26.14
CA GLN A 508 34.59 -1.87 25.75
C GLN A 508 34.00 -0.51 25.40
N THR A 509 34.30 0.54 26.17
CA THR A 509 33.89 1.92 25.87
C THR A 509 34.41 2.39 24.52
N MET A 510 35.67 2.09 24.20
CA MET A 510 36.27 2.37 22.89
C MET A 510 35.53 1.65 21.75
N ARG A 511 35.18 0.36 21.92
CA ARG A 511 34.43 -0.40 20.91
C ARG A 511 33.01 0.15 20.68
N VAL A 512 32.33 0.56 21.75
CA VAL A 512 31.00 1.18 21.68
C VAL A 512 31.08 2.51 20.93
N ALA A 513 32.05 3.36 21.28
CA ALA A 513 32.29 4.64 20.63
C ALA A 513 32.64 4.48 19.14
N ILE A 514 33.49 3.51 18.79
CA ILE A 514 33.82 3.19 17.39
C ILE A 514 32.57 2.77 16.62
N GLY A 515 31.71 1.90 17.17
CA GLY A 515 30.53 1.45 16.46
C GLY A 515 29.48 2.56 16.26
N PHE A 516 29.27 3.43 17.25
CA PHE A 516 28.41 4.61 17.07
C PHE A 516 29.02 5.62 16.09
N GLY A 517 30.33 5.86 16.17
CA GLY A 517 31.06 6.70 15.23
C GLY A 517 30.97 6.17 13.80
N ALA A 518 31.14 4.86 13.60
CA ALA A 518 31.02 4.21 12.31
C ALA A 518 29.59 4.32 11.73
N ALA A 519 28.57 4.16 12.57
CA ALA A 519 27.16 4.34 12.16
C ALA A 519 26.85 5.78 11.71
N ALA A 520 27.35 6.78 12.45
CA ALA A 520 27.22 8.19 12.09
C ALA A 520 27.99 8.52 10.80
N LEU A 521 29.25 8.07 10.71
CA LEU A 521 30.10 8.26 9.52
C LEU A 521 29.50 7.63 8.27
N MET A 522 28.96 6.40 8.38
CA MET A 522 28.27 5.73 7.28
C MET A 522 27.08 6.55 6.80
N SER A 523 26.27 7.07 7.73
CA SER A 523 25.07 7.87 7.40
C SER A 523 25.44 9.19 6.73
N VAL A 524 26.46 9.89 7.24
CA VAL A 524 26.97 11.14 6.65
C VAL A 524 27.61 10.87 5.28
N ALA A 525 28.39 9.81 5.14
CA ALA A 525 29.01 9.43 3.87
C ALA A 525 27.94 9.13 2.81
N ILE A 526 26.94 8.33 3.14
CA ILE A 526 25.82 8.02 2.25
C ILE A 526 25.08 9.30 1.85
N PHE A 527 24.77 10.17 2.80
CA PHE A 527 24.12 11.45 2.53
C PHE A 527 24.94 12.33 1.56
N VAL A 528 26.22 12.56 1.86
CA VAL A 528 27.10 13.44 1.06
C VAL A 528 27.36 12.86 -0.33
N LEU A 529 27.67 11.57 -0.43
CA LEU A 529 27.94 10.89 -1.70
C LEU A 529 26.69 10.86 -2.57
N SER A 530 25.53 10.58 -1.99
CA SER A 530 24.25 10.58 -2.71
C SER A 530 23.94 11.97 -3.26
N MET A 531 23.98 13.01 -2.43
CA MET A 531 23.69 14.37 -2.88
C MET A 531 24.67 14.85 -3.97
N ARG A 532 25.97 14.56 -3.82
CA ARG A 532 26.96 14.87 -4.87
C ARG A 532 26.68 14.11 -6.16
N SER A 533 26.32 12.82 -6.08
CA SER A 533 25.98 12.01 -7.25
C SER A 533 24.70 12.52 -7.94
N GLY A 534 23.69 12.94 -7.19
CA GLY A 534 22.46 13.51 -7.72
C GLY A 534 22.68 14.83 -8.45
N VAL A 535 23.48 15.74 -7.88
CA VAL A 535 23.84 17.02 -8.53
C VAL A 535 24.61 16.78 -9.83
N LYS A 536 25.65 15.94 -9.79
CA LYS A 536 26.43 15.59 -11.00
C LYS A 536 25.56 14.97 -12.10
N ALA A 537 24.60 14.13 -11.73
CA ALA A 537 23.68 13.53 -12.70
C ALA A 537 22.82 14.59 -13.40
N LEU A 538 22.28 15.56 -12.65
CA LEU A 538 21.51 16.66 -13.23
C LEU A 538 22.37 17.58 -14.10
N GLU A 539 23.59 17.91 -13.67
CA GLU A 539 24.53 18.72 -14.46
C GLU A 539 24.93 18.03 -15.77
N SER A 540 25.12 16.71 -15.76
CA SER A 540 25.41 15.96 -16.99
C SER A 540 24.23 15.92 -17.98
N MET A 541 22.99 15.91 -17.46
CA MET A 541 21.79 16.07 -18.29
C MET A 541 21.69 17.48 -18.88
N ASP A 542 22.34 18.47 -18.27
CA ASP A 542 22.33 19.82 -18.80
C ASP A 542 23.16 19.95 -20.09
N GLN A 543 24.25 19.19 -20.16
CA GLN A 543 25.19 19.17 -21.29
C GLN A 543 24.71 18.35 -22.49
N THR A 544 23.61 17.59 -22.34
CA THR A 544 23.05 16.76 -23.41
C THR A 544 21.72 17.35 -23.86
N PRO A 545 21.63 17.90 -25.10
CA PRO A 545 20.33 18.21 -25.68
C PRO A 545 19.56 16.90 -25.90
N VAL A 546 18.33 16.84 -25.38
CA VAL A 546 17.41 15.71 -25.55
C VAL A 546 16.74 15.76 -26.90
#